data_AF-A0A1H5NR13-F1
#
_entry.id   AF-A0A1H5NR13-F1
#
_cell.length_a   1.000
_cell.length_b   1.000
_cell.length_c   1.000
_cell.angle_alpha   90.00
_cell.angle_beta   90.00
_cell.angle_gamma   90.00
#
_symmetry.space_group_name_H-M   'P 1'
#
loop_
_entity.id
_entity.type
_entity.pdbx_description
1 polymer ?
#
loop_
_entity_poly.entity_id
_entity_poly.type
_entity_poly.pdbx_seq_one_letter_code
_entity_poly.pdbx_strand_id
1 'polypeptide(L)'
;MGLGHILYHWQTLIAGLLAVVAAFFTIRATNSAASREISAAREQTEVAREQIDVALRLERRRLARESHTFLAAMEAAMGGVVEDVAVARDLSKNIGTRNNLSVPAYEARQRVKKIAFADLRSACIRLGGQLTAPFLRLEKDIDDLGSNWKPMPTAGLDARVSPDAGLSDQLDRIEKQAAWLQESAADGMKKCNEVLQRTEHGARKAGLID
;
A
#
# COMPACT_ATOMS: atom_id res chain seq x y z
N MET A 1 -51.40 -76.30 -32.46
CA MET A 1 -50.25 -75.51 -31.99
C MET A 1 -50.14 -74.28 -32.88
N GLY A 2 -50.33 -73.04 -32.41
CA GLY A 2 -50.12 -71.88 -33.31
C GLY A 2 -50.70 -70.52 -32.92
N LEU A 3 -51.62 -70.41 -31.96
CA LEU A 3 -52.22 -69.10 -31.61
C LEU A 3 -51.58 -68.42 -30.38
N GLY A 4 -50.97 -69.19 -29.47
CA GLY A 4 -50.31 -68.65 -28.26
C GLY A 4 -48.98 -67.93 -28.53
N HIS A 5 -48.26 -68.31 -29.60
CA HIS A 5 -46.95 -67.73 -29.94
C HIS A 5 -47.06 -66.32 -30.56
N ILE A 6 -48.13 -66.06 -31.32
CA ILE A 6 -48.42 -64.76 -31.93
C ILE A 6 -48.91 -63.78 -30.86
N LEU A 7 -49.71 -64.26 -29.89
CA LEU A 7 -50.16 -63.48 -28.73
C LEU A 7 -49.03 -63.14 -27.75
N TYR A 8 -47.96 -63.91 -27.68
CA TYR A 8 -46.80 -63.56 -26.84
C TYR A 8 -45.86 -62.54 -27.51
N HIS A 9 -45.75 -62.58 -28.85
CA HIS A 9 -44.80 -61.76 -29.61
C HIS A 9 -45.17 -60.26 -29.65
N TRP A 10 -46.46 -59.92 -29.73
CA TRP A 10 -46.89 -58.51 -29.70
C TRP A 10 -46.66 -57.88 -28.32
N GLN A 11 -46.79 -58.66 -27.25
CA GLN A 11 -46.59 -58.18 -25.88
C GLN A 11 -45.12 -57.84 -25.61
N THR A 12 -44.17 -58.64 -26.12
CA THR A 12 -42.73 -58.33 -26.06
C THR A 12 -42.33 -57.12 -26.90
N LEU A 13 -42.99 -56.90 -28.04
CA LEU A 13 -42.76 -55.70 -28.86
C LEU A 13 -43.25 -54.44 -28.16
N ILE A 14 -44.41 -54.48 -27.50
CA ILE A 14 -44.92 -53.35 -26.71
C ILE A 14 -44.02 -53.08 -25.50
N ALA A 15 -43.55 -54.11 -24.80
CA ALA A 15 -42.63 -53.95 -23.69
C ALA A 15 -41.29 -53.31 -24.13
N GLY A 16 -40.75 -53.74 -25.27
CA GLY A 16 -39.56 -53.13 -25.87
C GLY A 16 -39.77 -51.67 -26.27
N LEU A 17 -40.93 -51.36 -26.89
CA LEU A 17 -41.27 -49.99 -27.27
C LEU A 17 -41.43 -49.08 -26.04
N LEU A 18 -42.10 -49.57 -24.99
CA LEU A 18 -42.26 -48.85 -23.73
C LEU A 18 -40.91 -48.62 -23.04
N ALA A 19 -39.99 -49.58 -23.10
CA ALA A 19 -38.65 -49.42 -22.54
C ALA A 19 -37.83 -48.34 -23.27
N VAL A 20 -37.90 -48.28 -24.60
CA VAL A 20 -37.24 -47.24 -25.40
C VAL A 20 -37.84 -45.87 -25.12
N VAL A 21 -39.17 -45.77 -25.03
CA VAL A 21 -39.88 -44.53 -24.70
C VAL A 21 -39.51 -44.06 -23.29
N ALA A 22 -39.50 -44.97 -22.32
CA ALA A 22 -39.08 -44.66 -20.95
C ALA A 22 -37.64 -44.15 -20.91
N ALA A 23 -36.70 -44.85 -21.57
CA ALA A 23 -35.31 -44.42 -21.64
C ALA A 23 -35.15 -43.04 -22.30
N PHE A 24 -35.91 -42.76 -23.37
CA PHE A 24 -35.92 -41.45 -24.02
C PHE A 24 -36.43 -40.33 -23.10
N PHE A 25 -37.51 -40.58 -22.37
CA PHE A 25 -38.03 -39.62 -21.38
C PHE A 25 -37.04 -39.39 -20.23
N THR A 26 -36.37 -40.43 -19.75
CA THR A 26 -35.34 -40.31 -18.71
C THR A 26 -34.17 -39.46 -19.19
N ILE A 27 -33.61 -39.72 -20.37
CA ILE A 27 -32.50 -38.92 -20.93
C ILE A 27 -32.92 -37.46 -21.11
N ARG A 28 -34.14 -37.21 -21.60
CA ARG A 28 -34.66 -35.86 -21.76
C ARG A 28 -34.85 -35.14 -20.42
N ALA A 29 -35.36 -35.83 -19.40
CA ALA A 29 -35.52 -35.28 -18.06
C ALA A 29 -34.15 -34.95 -17.41
N THR A 30 -33.17 -35.85 -17.54
CA THR A 30 -31.81 -35.62 -17.05
C THR A 30 -31.13 -34.45 -17.75
N ASN A 31 -31.23 -34.35 -19.08
CA ASN A 31 -30.67 -33.21 -19.83
C ASN A 31 -31.35 -31.88 -19.46
N SER A 32 -32.67 -31.90 -19.24
CA SER A 32 -33.41 -30.71 -18.79
C SER A 32 -33.03 -30.29 -17.37
N ALA A 33 -32.78 -31.23 -16.47
CA ALA A 33 -32.33 -30.94 -15.10
C ALA A 33 -30.91 -30.37 -15.09
N ALA A 34 -29.97 -31.01 -15.79
CA ALA A 34 -28.59 -30.55 -15.91
C ALA A 34 -28.49 -29.15 -16.54
N SER A 35 -29.32 -28.87 -17.55
CA SER A 35 -29.36 -27.55 -18.19
C SER A 35 -29.87 -26.45 -17.23
N ARG A 36 -30.82 -26.76 -16.35
CA ARG A 36 -31.30 -25.84 -15.30
C ARG A 36 -30.28 -25.61 -14.19
N GLU A 37 -29.55 -26.66 -13.79
CA GLU A 37 -28.48 -26.53 -12.81
C GLU A 37 -27.30 -25.72 -13.35
N ILE A 38 -26.93 -25.91 -14.61
CA ILE A 38 -25.88 -25.12 -15.27
C ILE A 38 -26.30 -23.66 -15.42
N SER A 39 -27.56 -23.37 -15.76
CA SER A 39 -28.03 -21.97 -15.83
C SER A 39 -28.03 -21.31 -14.45
N ALA A 40 -28.53 -22.00 -13.43
CA ALA A 40 -28.53 -21.50 -12.05
C ALA A 40 -27.09 -21.29 -11.53
N ALA A 41 -26.17 -22.22 -11.82
CA ALA A 41 -24.77 -22.07 -11.45
C ALA A 41 -24.10 -20.90 -12.19
N ARG A 42 -24.44 -20.67 -13.47
CA ARG A 42 -23.93 -19.53 -14.23
C ARG A 42 -24.42 -18.20 -13.65
N GLU A 43 -25.70 -18.08 -13.35
CA GLU A 43 -26.28 -16.90 -12.71
C GLU A 43 -25.60 -16.63 -11.35
N GLN A 44 -25.38 -17.66 -10.53
CA GLN A 44 -24.67 -17.52 -9.27
C GLN A 44 -23.21 -17.07 -9.46
N THR A 45 -22.50 -17.60 -10.46
CA THR A 45 -21.13 -17.16 -10.75
C THR A 45 -21.05 -15.74 -11.30
N GLU A 46 -22.06 -15.27 -12.01
CA GLU A 46 -22.12 -13.90 -12.53
C GLU A 46 -22.30 -12.90 -11.39
N VAL A 47 -23.27 -13.15 -10.50
CA VAL A 47 -23.47 -12.34 -9.28
C VAL A 47 -22.23 -12.36 -8.40
N ALA A 48 -21.58 -13.51 -8.22
CA ALA A 48 -20.34 -13.62 -7.45
C ALA A 48 -19.18 -12.83 -8.09
N ARG A 49 -19.07 -12.85 -9.43
CA ARG A 49 -18.06 -12.06 -10.15
C ARG A 49 -18.28 -10.57 -9.97
N GLU A 50 -19.52 -10.10 -10.06
CA GLU A 50 -19.86 -8.70 -9.82
C GLU A 50 -19.50 -8.28 -8.39
N GLN A 51 -19.84 -9.11 -7.39
CA GLN A 51 -19.50 -8.83 -5.98
C GLN A 51 -17.98 -8.78 -5.75
N ILE A 52 -17.21 -9.69 -6.36
CA ILE A 52 -15.75 -9.70 -6.27
C ILE A 52 -15.16 -8.43 -6.90
N ASP A 53 -15.65 -8.02 -8.07
CA ASP A 53 -15.16 -6.81 -8.73
C ASP A 53 -15.46 -5.54 -7.91
N VAL A 54 -16.65 -5.44 -7.32
CA VAL A 54 -17.00 -4.34 -6.40
C VAL A 54 -16.09 -4.34 -5.18
N ALA A 55 -15.84 -5.49 -4.56
CA ALA A 55 -14.95 -5.62 -3.40
C ALA A 55 -13.51 -5.18 -3.75
N LEU A 56 -12.97 -5.64 -4.88
CA LEU A 56 -11.64 -5.25 -5.35
C LEU A 56 -11.54 -3.75 -5.63
N ARG A 57 -12.58 -3.12 -6.19
CA ARG A 57 -12.61 -1.68 -6.42
C ARG A 57 -12.62 -0.89 -5.10
N LEU A 58 -13.38 -1.34 -4.11
CA LEU A 58 -13.43 -0.74 -2.79
C LEU A 58 -12.08 -0.87 -2.05
N GLU A 59 -11.46 -2.05 -2.10
CA GLU A 59 -10.13 -2.27 -1.52
C GLU A 59 -9.07 -1.39 -2.18
N ARG A 60 -9.05 -1.30 -3.52
CA ARG A 60 -8.13 -0.40 -4.25
C ARG A 60 -8.32 1.06 -3.83
N ARG A 61 -9.57 1.52 -3.69
CA ARG A 61 -9.86 2.88 -3.25
C ARG A 61 -9.41 3.12 -1.81
N ARG A 62 -9.61 2.15 -0.93
CA ARG A 62 -9.15 2.20 0.46
C ARG A 62 -7.62 2.28 0.52
N LEU A 63 -6.92 1.39 -0.18
CA LEU A 63 -5.45 1.39 -0.25
C LEU A 63 -4.90 2.69 -0.83
N ALA A 64 -5.53 3.24 -1.88
CA ALA A 64 -5.13 4.52 -2.46
C ALA A 64 -5.30 5.69 -1.46
N ARG A 65 -6.36 5.71 -0.66
CA ARG A 65 -6.56 6.72 0.39
C ARG A 65 -5.54 6.58 1.51
N GLU A 66 -5.32 5.38 2.02
CA GLU A 66 -4.33 5.11 3.07
C GLU A 66 -2.91 5.42 2.61
N SER A 67 -2.59 5.13 1.34
CA SER A 67 -1.31 5.50 0.74
C SER A 67 -1.18 7.02 0.58
N HIS A 68 -2.24 7.71 0.16
CA HIS A 68 -2.23 9.16 0.03
C HIS A 68 -2.00 9.87 1.38
N THR A 69 -2.67 9.45 2.45
CA THR A 69 -2.47 10.05 3.78
C THR A 69 -1.06 9.82 4.31
N PHE A 70 -0.53 8.61 4.09
CA PHE A 70 0.87 8.30 4.41
C PHE A 70 1.85 9.18 3.64
N LEU A 71 1.67 9.33 2.33
CA LEU A 71 2.56 10.12 1.48
C LEU A 71 2.48 11.61 1.83
N ALA A 72 1.29 12.14 2.14
CA ALA A 72 1.14 13.52 2.62
C ALA A 72 1.88 13.75 3.95
N ALA A 73 1.79 12.82 4.89
CA ALA A 73 2.52 12.89 6.15
C ALA A 73 4.04 12.81 5.92
N MET A 74 4.48 11.96 4.98
CA MET A 74 5.89 11.84 4.61
C MET A 74 6.41 13.14 3.99
N GLU A 75 5.70 13.71 3.02
CA GLU A 75 6.04 14.99 2.39
C GLU A 75 6.21 16.11 3.41
N ALA A 76 5.23 16.27 4.32
CA ALA A 76 5.28 17.29 5.36
C ALA A 76 6.45 17.09 6.34
N ALA A 77 6.68 15.85 6.79
CA ALA A 77 7.77 15.54 7.70
C ALA A 77 9.15 15.79 7.06
N MET A 78 9.32 15.42 5.78
CA MET A 78 10.57 15.69 5.06
C MET A 78 10.79 17.18 4.84
N GLY A 79 9.73 17.94 4.56
CA GLY A 79 9.79 19.41 4.49
C GLY A 79 10.32 20.02 5.79
N GLY A 80 9.85 19.53 6.95
CA GLY A 80 10.36 19.96 8.25
C GLY A 80 11.85 19.62 8.47
N VAL A 81 12.31 18.46 8.00
CA VAL A 81 13.74 18.09 8.06
C VAL A 81 14.59 19.03 7.21
N VAL A 82 14.15 19.35 5.99
CA VAL A 82 14.86 20.29 5.10
C VAL A 82 14.95 21.68 5.73
N GLU A 83 13.86 22.18 6.31
CA GLU A 83 13.85 23.47 7.03
C GLU A 83 14.79 23.45 8.24
N ASP A 84 14.73 22.39 9.05
CA ASP A 84 15.62 22.23 10.21
C ASP A 84 17.10 22.20 9.80
N VAL A 85 17.43 21.54 8.68
CA VAL A 85 18.80 21.52 8.14
C VAL A 85 19.23 22.91 7.67
N ALA A 86 18.35 23.68 7.03
CA ALA A 86 18.66 25.05 6.62
C ALA A 86 19.00 25.93 7.84
N VAL A 87 18.23 25.82 8.93
CA VAL A 87 18.50 26.51 10.19
C VAL A 87 19.81 26.01 10.83
N ALA A 88 20.04 24.69 10.84
CA ALA A 88 21.27 24.10 11.37
C ALA A 88 22.52 24.60 10.63
N ARG A 89 22.44 24.75 9.30
CA ARG A 89 23.53 25.34 8.51
C ARG A 89 23.81 26.77 8.92
N ASP A 90 22.78 27.58 9.14
CA ASP A 90 22.97 28.97 9.53
C ASP A 90 23.66 29.11 10.89
N LEU A 91 23.29 28.27 11.86
CA LEU A 91 23.98 28.16 13.15
C LEU A 91 25.46 27.77 13.00
N SER A 92 25.77 26.90 12.03
CA SER A 92 27.13 26.43 11.80
C SER A 92 28.07 27.47 11.15
N LYS A 93 27.54 28.51 10.49
CA LYS A 93 28.36 29.56 9.85
C LYS A 93 29.16 30.40 10.84
N ASN A 94 28.70 30.49 12.09
CA ASN A 94 29.28 31.33 13.13
C ASN A 94 30.22 30.55 14.07
N ILE A 95 30.69 29.37 13.67
CA ILE A 95 31.56 28.53 14.50
C ILE A 95 32.98 29.13 14.58
N GLY A 96 33.31 29.70 15.73
CA GLY A 96 34.70 29.94 16.13
C GLY A 96 35.36 28.62 16.53
N THR A 97 36.31 28.14 15.73
CA THR A 97 36.99 26.85 15.95
C THR A 97 38.02 26.97 17.07
N ARG A 98 37.74 26.36 18.23
CA ARG A 98 38.76 26.02 19.23
C ARG A 98 38.80 24.50 19.34
N ASN A 99 39.88 23.89 18.84
CA ASN A 99 40.11 22.43 18.89
C ASN A 99 39.06 21.55 18.15
N ASN A 100 38.45 22.05 17.06
CA ASN A 100 37.47 21.35 16.22
C ASN A 100 36.19 20.88 16.96
N LEU A 101 35.95 21.37 18.17
CA LEU A 101 34.76 21.10 18.98
C LEU A 101 34.08 22.42 19.27
N SER A 102 32.77 22.49 19.03
CA SER A 102 32.02 23.71 19.29
C SER A 102 30.63 23.43 19.84
N VAL A 103 30.15 24.36 20.67
CA VAL A 103 28.76 24.36 21.15
C VAL A 103 27.78 24.62 20.00
N PRO A 104 28.04 25.56 19.06
CA PRO A 104 27.12 25.76 17.93
C PRO A 104 27.03 24.54 17.00
N ALA A 105 28.08 23.74 16.84
CA ALA A 105 27.97 22.46 16.11
C ALA A 105 27.09 21.44 16.83
N TYR A 106 27.13 21.41 18.17
CA TYR A 106 26.19 20.59 18.94
C TYR A 106 24.75 21.08 18.73
N GLU A 107 24.51 22.39 18.85
CA GLU A 107 23.17 22.97 18.64
C GLU A 107 22.65 22.70 17.22
N ALA A 108 23.50 22.86 16.20
CA ALA A 108 23.16 22.54 14.81
C ALA A 108 22.78 21.06 14.64
N ARG A 109 23.51 20.12 15.26
CA ARG A 109 23.18 18.68 15.22
C ARG A 109 21.86 18.35 15.91
N GLN A 110 21.56 18.98 17.04
CA GLN A 110 20.31 18.77 17.77
C GLN A 110 19.11 19.48 17.13
N ARG A 111 19.35 20.40 16.18
CA ARG A 111 18.28 21.16 15.54
C ARG A 111 17.42 20.29 14.63
N VAL A 112 18.00 19.30 13.96
CA VAL A 112 17.31 18.39 13.03
C VAL A 112 16.48 17.39 13.81
N LYS A 113 15.16 17.56 13.83
CA LYS A 113 14.24 16.75 14.64
C LYS A 113 13.49 15.70 13.84
N LYS A 114 13.20 14.57 14.49
CA LYS A 114 12.41 13.45 13.94
C LYS A 114 10.92 13.61 14.23
N ILE A 115 10.30 14.68 13.73
CA ILE A 115 8.86 14.93 13.94
C ILE A 115 8.05 13.88 13.16
N ALA A 116 7.11 13.19 13.82
CA ALA A 116 6.24 12.15 13.26
C ALA A 116 6.94 10.89 12.68
N PHE A 117 8.25 10.71 12.89
CA PHE A 117 8.98 9.55 12.34
C PHE A 117 8.53 8.21 12.93
N ALA A 118 8.07 8.19 14.19
CA ALA A 118 7.54 6.96 14.80
C ALA A 118 6.29 6.46 14.05
N ASP A 119 5.37 7.37 13.72
CA ASP A 119 4.15 7.07 12.99
C ASP A 119 4.48 6.69 11.53
N LEU A 120 5.39 7.43 10.89
CA LEU A 120 5.86 7.13 9.54
C LEU A 120 6.56 5.78 9.46
N ARG A 121 7.35 5.39 10.46
CA ARG A 121 7.99 4.07 10.53
C ARG A 121 6.94 2.96 10.61
N SER A 122 5.95 3.12 11.47
CA SER A 122 4.82 2.18 11.58
C SER A 122 4.07 2.06 10.24
N ALA A 123 3.78 3.19 9.59
CA ALA A 123 3.14 3.22 8.28
C ALA A 123 4.01 2.59 7.18
N CYS A 124 5.31 2.83 7.16
CA CYS A 124 6.28 2.22 6.24
C CYS A 124 6.35 0.69 6.37
N ILE A 125 6.22 0.15 7.59
CA ILE A 125 6.18 -1.30 7.82
C ILE A 125 4.85 -1.89 7.34
N ARG A 126 3.73 -1.19 7.61
CA ARG A 126 2.39 -1.65 7.24
C ARG A 126 2.13 -1.60 5.74
N LEU A 127 2.45 -0.47 5.11
CA LEU A 127 2.16 -0.22 3.69
C LEU A 127 3.29 -0.73 2.78
N GLY A 128 4.53 -0.79 3.30
CA GLY A 128 5.71 -1.13 2.53
C GLY A 128 5.98 -0.14 1.40
N GLY A 129 6.82 -0.58 0.46
CA GLY A 129 7.07 0.13 -0.79
C GLY A 129 8.48 0.69 -0.93
N GLN A 130 8.70 1.38 -2.05
CA GLN A 130 10.02 1.85 -2.47
C GLN A 130 10.63 2.93 -1.56
N LEU A 131 9.79 3.64 -0.79
CA LEU A 131 10.23 4.74 0.08
C LEU A 131 10.67 4.27 1.47
N THR A 132 10.31 3.04 1.88
CA THR A 132 10.60 2.52 3.22
C THR A 132 12.11 2.45 3.49
N ALA A 133 12.89 1.85 2.59
CA ALA A 133 14.33 1.71 2.81
C ALA A 133 15.08 3.06 2.81
N PRO A 134 14.83 4.00 1.87
CA PRO A 134 15.40 5.34 1.94
C PRO A 134 15.00 6.11 3.20
N PHE A 135 13.73 6.03 3.63
CA PHE A 135 13.26 6.66 4.88
C PHE A 135 14.03 6.15 6.11
N LEU A 136 14.19 4.83 6.25
CA LEU A 136 14.92 4.24 7.38
C LEU A 136 16.41 4.61 7.38
N ARG A 137 17.01 4.79 6.19
CA ARG A 137 18.39 5.30 6.08
C ARG A 137 18.50 6.74 6.55
N LEU A 138 17.60 7.61 6.09
CA LEU A 138 17.55 9.00 6.54
C LEU A 138 17.35 9.09 8.05
N GLU A 139 16.45 8.29 8.61
CA GLU A 139 16.23 8.23 10.05
C GLU A 139 17.50 7.86 10.82
N LYS A 140 18.23 6.85 10.35
CA LYS A 140 19.53 6.49 10.91
C LYS A 140 20.54 7.63 10.77
N ASP A 141 20.62 8.28 9.62
CA ASP A 141 21.57 9.38 9.39
C ASP A 141 21.30 10.56 10.36
N ILE A 142 20.03 10.82 10.70
CA ILE A 142 19.65 11.83 11.71
C ILE A 142 20.03 11.37 13.13
N ASP A 143 19.84 10.10 13.46
CA ASP A 143 20.30 9.54 14.76
C ASP A 143 21.83 9.61 14.90
N ASP A 144 22.55 9.24 13.85
CA ASP A 144 24.01 9.31 13.79
C ASP A 144 24.48 10.78 13.91
N LEU A 145 23.79 11.73 13.26
CA LEU A 145 24.06 13.17 13.37
C LEU A 145 23.97 13.65 14.84
N GLY A 146 22.90 13.27 15.54
CA GLY A 146 22.60 13.70 16.90
C GLY A 146 23.43 13.00 17.99
N SER A 147 24.00 11.83 17.70
CA SER A 147 24.79 11.04 18.65
C SER A 147 26.25 11.51 18.82
N ASN A 148 26.77 12.30 17.88
CA ASN A 148 28.18 12.69 17.86
C ASN A 148 28.47 13.93 18.71
N TRP A 149 28.44 13.78 20.04
CA TRP A 149 28.76 14.85 20.99
C TRP A 149 29.60 14.34 22.16
N LYS A 150 30.26 15.27 22.86
CA LYS A 150 31.06 15.01 24.07
C LYS A 150 30.71 16.01 25.17
N PRO A 151 30.71 15.58 26.44
CA PRO A 151 30.65 16.52 27.55
C PRO A 151 31.98 17.28 27.62
N MET A 152 31.92 18.60 27.81
CA MET A 152 33.05 19.47 28.05
C MET A 152 32.92 20.05 29.46
N PRO A 153 33.78 19.63 30.41
CA PRO A 153 33.73 20.16 31.76
C PRO A 153 34.10 21.64 31.73
N THR A 154 33.15 22.49 32.09
CA THR A 154 33.34 23.93 32.22
C THR A 154 33.08 24.30 33.68
N ALA A 155 33.77 25.32 34.21
CA ALA A 155 33.66 25.72 35.62
C ALA A 155 32.22 26.16 35.97
N GLY A 156 31.37 25.21 36.39
CA GLY A 156 30.00 25.43 36.85
C GLY A 156 28.87 25.04 35.89
N LEU A 157 29.16 24.67 34.63
CA LEU A 157 28.15 24.24 33.65
C LEU A 157 28.67 23.08 32.80
N ASP A 158 27.92 21.98 32.73
CA ASP A 158 28.17 20.88 31.80
C ASP A 158 27.80 21.33 30.38
N ALA A 159 28.79 21.83 29.63
CA ALA A 159 28.61 22.15 28.23
C ALA A 159 28.67 20.87 27.38
N ARG A 160 27.83 20.78 26.36
CA ARG A 160 27.92 19.73 25.34
C ARG A 160 28.50 20.33 24.08
N VAL A 161 29.53 19.69 23.56
CA VAL A 161 30.23 20.12 22.34
C VAL A 161 30.19 19.00 21.32
N SER A 162 30.23 19.35 20.04
CA SER A 162 30.30 18.37 18.95
C SER A 162 31.40 18.71 17.97
N PRO A 163 31.93 17.72 17.24
CA PRO A 163 32.89 17.97 16.17
C PRO A 163 32.27 18.79 15.03
N ASP A 164 32.99 19.82 14.61
CA ASP A 164 32.65 20.64 13.44
C ASP A 164 32.96 19.90 12.13
N ALA A 165 34.01 19.07 12.17
CA ALA A 165 34.47 18.30 11.03
C ALA A 165 33.36 17.37 10.50
N GLY A 166 33.06 17.50 9.20
CA GLY A 166 32.06 16.69 8.51
C GLY A 166 30.60 17.05 8.83
N LEU A 167 30.33 18.08 9.64
CA LEU A 167 28.95 18.53 9.92
C LEU A 167 28.25 18.98 8.64
N SER A 168 28.89 19.83 7.84
CA SER A 168 28.32 20.30 6.57
C SER A 168 27.98 19.14 5.63
N ASP A 169 28.89 18.19 5.47
CA ASP A 169 28.67 17.03 4.61
C ASP A 169 27.52 16.13 5.10
N GLN A 170 27.38 16.00 6.43
CA GLN A 170 26.27 15.26 7.04
C GLN A 170 24.93 15.97 6.79
N LEU A 171 24.87 17.29 7.01
CA LEU A 171 23.68 18.10 6.74
C LEU A 171 23.29 18.06 5.26
N ASP A 172 24.26 18.16 4.35
CA ASP A 172 24.03 18.07 2.90
C ASP A 172 23.47 16.71 2.48
N ARG A 173 23.94 15.61 3.07
CA ARG A 173 23.40 14.27 2.78
C ARG A 173 21.97 14.13 3.28
N ILE A 174 21.69 14.58 4.50
CA ILE A 174 20.35 14.53 5.11
C ILE A 174 19.38 15.37 4.28
N GLU A 175 19.74 16.59 3.90
CA GLU A 175 18.90 17.46 3.06
C GLU A 175 18.59 16.80 1.71
N LYS A 176 19.60 16.28 1.01
CA LYS A 176 19.40 15.62 -0.30
C LYS A 176 18.46 14.42 -0.19
N GLN A 177 18.62 13.59 0.84
CA GLN A 177 17.74 12.44 1.07
C GLN A 177 16.32 12.87 1.43
N ALA A 178 16.16 13.86 2.31
CA ALA A 178 14.86 14.40 2.71
C ALA A 178 14.13 15.04 1.52
N ALA A 179 14.81 15.88 0.73
CA ALA A 179 14.25 16.50 -0.46
C ALA A 179 13.82 15.46 -1.51
N TRP A 180 14.64 14.43 -1.74
CA TRP A 180 14.27 13.34 -2.65
C TRP A 180 13.05 12.55 -2.16
N LEU A 181 12.96 12.27 -0.85
CA LEU A 181 11.80 11.61 -0.25
C LEU A 181 10.55 12.49 -0.35
N GLN A 182 10.68 13.80 -0.15
CA GLN A 182 9.60 14.76 -0.27
C GLN A 182 9.04 14.79 -1.69
N GLU A 183 9.90 14.93 -2.70
CA GLU A 183 9.50 14.93 -4.12
C GLU A 183 8.87 13.59 -4.51
N SER A 184 9.48 12.48 -4.10
CA SER A 184 8.95 11.14 -4.36
C SER A 184 7.60 10.91 -3.70
N ALA A 185 7.38 11.46 -2.51
CA ALA A 185 6.10 11.39 -1.81
C ALA A 185 5.03 12.19 -2.57
N ALA A 186 5.35 13.43 -2.97
CA ALA A 186 4.46 14.28 -3.76
C ALA A 186 4.05 13.62 -5.09
N ASP A 187 5.00 13.00 -5.79
CA ASP A 187 4.72 12.24 -7.02
C ASP A 187 3.88 10.99 -6.77
N GLY A 188 4.12 10.30 -5.65
CA GLY A 188 3.28 9.21 -5.19
C GLY A 188 1.83 9.66 -4.95
N MET A 189 1.62 10.85 -4.37
CA MET A 189 0.29 11.41 -4.14
C MET A 189 -0.44 11.68 -5.45
N LYS A 190 0.24 12.24 -6.47
CA LYS A 190 -0.35 12.44 -7.81
C LYS A 190 -0.89 11.13 -8.37
N LYS A 191 -0.10 10.05 -8.28
CA LYS A 191 -0.52 8.70 -8.72
C LYS A 191 -1.72 8.19 -7.92
N CYS A 192 -1.73 8.39 -6.60
CA CYS A 192 -2.89 8.02 -5.77
C CYS A 192 -4.16 8.78 -6.18
N ASN A 193 -4.03 10.08 -6.47
CA ASN A 193 -5.14 10.91 -6.93
C ASN A 193 -5.68 10.47 -8.30
N GLU A 194 -4.81 10.10 -9.24
CA GLU A 194 -5.24 9.51 -10.51
C GLU A 194 -6.06 8.23 -10.32
N VAL A 195 -5.63 7.35 -9.41
CA VAL A 195 -6.37 6.12 -9.10
C VAL A 195 -7.74 6.46 -8.49
N LEU A 196 -7.79 7.39 -7.54
CA LEU A 196 -9.04 7.83 -6.91
C LEU A 196 -10.00 8.42 -7.95
N GLN A 197 -9.53 9.31 -8.82
CA GLN A 197 -10.34 9.89 -9.90
C GLN A 197 -10.86 8.84 -10.90
N ARG A 198 -10.01 7.87 -11.29
CA ARG A 198 -10.45 6.76 -12.16
C ARG A 198 -11.54 5.92 -11.49
N THR A 199 -11.41 5.63 -10.20
CA THR A 199 -12.44 4.87 -9.46
C THR A 199 -13.73 5.66 -9.32
N GLU A 200 -13.68 6.98 -9.13
CA GLU A 200 -14.86 7.84 -9.04
C GLU A 200 -15.57 8.01 -10.37
N HIS A 201 -14.81 8.18 -11.46
CA HIS A 201 -15.39 8.24 -12.81
C HIS A 201 -16.05 6.91 -13.20
N GLY A 202 -15.43 5.78 -12.84
CA GLY A 202 -16.03 4.45 -13.03
C GLY A 202 -17.30 4.26 -12.20
N ALA A 203 -17.34 4.74 -10.96
CA ALA A 203 -18.51 4.65 -10.09
C ALA A 203 -19.67 5.53 -10.59
N ARG A 204 -19.39 6.76 -11.06
CA ARG A 204 -20.40 7.63 -11.69
C ARG A 204 -20.96 7.03 -12.97
N LYS A 205 -20.12 6.45 -13.84
CA LYS A 205 -20.59 5.75 -15.05
C LYS A 205 -21.49 4.55 -14.74
N ALA A 206 -21.29 3.90 -13.60
CA ALA A 206 -22.10 2.78 -13.16
C ALA A 206 -23.37 3.20 -12.40
N GLY A 207 -23.65 4.50 -12.23
CA GLY A 207 -24.82 4.99 -11.48
C GLY A 207 -24.76 4.70 -9.98
N LEU A 208 -23.56 4.49 -9.41
CA LEU A 208 -23.38 4.14 -7.99
C LEU A 208 -23.18 5.38 -7.09
N ILE A 209 -22.99 6.55 -7.68
CA ILE A 209 -22.76 7.82 -6.96
C ILE A 209 -23.44 8.93 -7.79
N ASP A 210 -24.43 9.59 -7.20
CA ASP A 210 -25.11 10.78 -7.75
C ASP A 210 -24.21 12.03 -7.70
#